data_AF-A0A2L2Z3B1-F1
#
_entry.id   AF-A0A2L2Z3B1-F1
#
_cell.length_a   1.000
_cell.length_b   1.000
_cell.length_c   1.000
_cell.angle_alpha   90.00
_cell.angle_beta   90.00
_cell.angle_gamma   90.00
#
_symmetry.space_group_name_H-M   'P 1'
#
loop_
_entity.id
_entity.type
_entity.pdbx_description
1 polymer ?
#
loop_
_entity_poly.entity_id
_entity_poly.type
_entity_poly.pdbx_seq_one_letter_code
_entity_poly.pdbx_strand_id
1 'polypeptide(L)' 'KTLPSHLLSVGSAFHAVERGDRESLEKQLQHDDSLLRTRNSDGVALIHSAVLHDQLNIINYFLDKYPHLL' A
#
# COMPACT_ATOMS: atom_id res chain seq x y z
N LYS A 1 5.39 -7.04 -17.73
CA LYS A 1 5.94 -6.02 -16.80
C LYS A 1 7.45 -6.27 -16.68
N THR A 2 8.31 -5.29 -16.94
CA THR A 2 9.75 -5.40 -16.67
C THR A 2 9.97 -5.31 -15.16
N LEU A 3 10.72 -6.25 -14.57
CA LEU A 3 10.95 -6.36 -13.12
C LEU A 3 11.24 -5.02 -12.40
N PRO A 4 11.99 -4.06 -13.00
CA PRO A 4 12.24 -2.75 -12.39
C PRO A 4 10.99 -1.89 -12.18
N SER A 5 10.01 -1.93 -13.09
CA SER A 5 8.82 -1.05 -12.98
C SER A 5 7.89 -1.49 -11.85
N HIS A 6 7.85 -2.79 -11.55
CA HIS A 6 7.12 -3.31 -10.39
C HIS A 6 7.79 -2.89 -9.07
N LEU A 7 9.11 -2.92 -8.96
CA LEU A 7 9.78 -2.50 -7.73
C LEU A 7 9.55 -1.00 -7.46
N LEU A 8 9.52 -0.19 -8.52
CA LEU A 8 9.18 1.24 -8.43
C LEU A 8 7.73 1.46 -7.97
N SER A 9 6.76 0.69 -8.49
CA SER A 9 5.36 0.82 -8.06
C SER A 9 5.17 0.42 -6.59
N VAL A 10 5.88 -0.61 -6.13
CA VAL A 10 5.90 -1.02 -4.72
C VAL A 10 6.46 0.10 -3.85
N GLY A 11 7.67 0.59 -4.14
CA GLY A 11 8.27 1.67 -3.37
C GLY A 11 7.38 2.91 -3.32
N SER A 12 6.78 3.29 -4.46
CA SER A 12 5.86 4.42 -4.52
C SER A 12 4.59 4.21 -3.67
N ALA A 13 4.03 3.00 -3.63
CA ALA A 13 2.84 2.70 -2.82
C ALA A 13 3.16 2.78 -1.32
N PHE A 14 4.29 2.23 -0.88
CA PHE A 14 4.74 2.36 0.52
C PHE A 14 4.98 3.82 0.89
N HIS A 15 5.62 4.61 0.02
CA HIS A 15 5.78 6.04 0.24
C HIS A 15 4.45 6.82 0.33
N ALA A 16 3.42 6.41 -0.44
CA ALA A 16 2.09 6.99 -0.32
C ALA A 16 1.45 6.67 1.03
N VAL A 17 1.60 5.41 1.49
CA VAL A 17 1.17 4.99 2.84
C VAL A 17 1.86 5.83 3.91
N GLU A 18 3.19 5.87 3.94
CA GLU A 18 3.98 6.56 4.97
C GLU A 18 3.59 8.04 5.14
N ARG A 19 3.19 8.70 4.04
CA ARG A 19 2.76 10.11 4.01
C ARG A 19 1.26 10.33 4.25
N GLY A 20 0.45 9.27 4.33
CA GLY A 20 -1.00 9.40 4.46
C GLY A 20 -1.72 9.81 3.17
N ASP A 21 -1.07 9.67 2.01
CA ASP A 21 -1.62 10.02 0.71
C ASP A 21 -2.55 8.91 0.18
N ARG A 22 -3.75 8.87 0.78
CA ARG A 22 -4.80 7.89 0.47
C ARG A 22 -5.27 7.97 -0.98
N GLU A 23 -5.32 9.17 -1.56
CA GLU A 23 -5.80 9.36 -2.94
C GLU A 23 -4.82 8.76 -3.95
N SER A 24 -3.51 9.04 -3.81
CA SER A 24 -2.50 8.44 -4.67
C SER A 24 -2.45 6.93 -4.51
N LEU A 25 -2.49 6.43 -3.27
CA LEU A 25 -2.52 5.00 -2.99
C LEU A 25 -3.72 4.33 -3.66
N GLU A 26 -4.92 4.89 -3.53
CA GLU A 26 -6.13 4.35 -4.14
C GLU A 26 -6.01 4.29 -5.67
N LYS A 27 -5.49 5.33 -6.32
CA LYS A 27 -5.25 5.32 -7.78
C LYS A 27 -4.28 4.21 -8.19
N GLN A 28 -3.22 3.99 -7.42
CA GLN A 28 -2.26 2.91 -7.69
C GLN A 28 -2.90 1.53 -7.53
N LEU A 29 -3.71 1.33 -6.48
CA LEU A 29 -4.42 0.08 -6.23
C LEU A 29 -5.50 -0.22 -7.26
N GLN A 30 -6.15 0.81 -7.82
CA GLN A 30 -7.07 0.66 -8.95
C GLN A 30 -6.36 0.20 -10.22
N HIS A 31 -5.09 0.59 -10.40
CA HIS A 31 -4.29 0.20 -11.55
C HIS A 31 -3.63 -1.18 -11.37
N ASP A 32 -3.21 -1.52 -10.14
CA ASP A 32 -2.49 -2.74 -9.82
C ASP A 32 -2.84 -3.22 -8.40
N ASP A 33 -3.83 -4.10 -8.30
CA ASP A 33 -4.30 -4.67 -7.03
C ASP A 33 -3.31 -5.66 -6.41
N SER A 34 -2.34 -6.17 -7.18
CA SER A 34 -1.28 -7.06 -6.67
C SER A 34 -0.41 -6.40 -5.59
N LEU A 35 -0.39 -5.05 -5.56
CA LEU A 35 0.26 -4.26 -4.52
C LEU A 35 -0.27 -4.55 -3.12
N LEU A 36 -1.55 -4.91 -2.97
CA LEU A 36 -2.15 -5.27 -1.68
C LEU A 36 -1.50 -6.49 -1.03
N ARG A 37 -0.95 -7.40 -1.83
CA ARG A 37 -0.29 -8.63 -1.37
C ARG A 37 1.24 -8.49 -1.32
N THR A 38 1.76 -7.34 -1.74
CA THR A 38 3.19 -7.13 -1.80
C THR A 38 3.75 -6.75 -0.44
N ARG A 39 5.00 -7.14 -0.21
CA ARG A 39 5.78 -6.77 0.96
C ARG A 39 6.97 -5.93 0.52
N ASN A 40 7.38 -4.97 1.34
CA ASN A 40 8.61 -4.23 1.12
C ASN A 40 9.85 -5.12 1.41
N SER A 41 11.05 -4.53 1.35
CA SER A 41 12.32 -5.20 1.65
C SER A 41 12.38 -5.82 3.04
N ASP A 42 11.63 -5.30 3.99
CA ASP A 42 11.59 -5.75 5.38
C ASP A 42 10.50 -6.82 5.62
N GLY A 43 9.80 -7.26 4.57
CA GLY A 43 8.69 -8.19 4.68
C GLY A 43 7.39 -7.56 5.21
N VAL A 44 7.33 -6.24 5.31
CA VAL A 44 6.21 -5.47 5.84
C VAL A 44 5.18 -5.24 4.73
N ALA A 45 3.89 -5.41 5.04
CA ALA A 45 2.79 -5.14 4.12
C ALA A 45 2.31 -3.68 4.23
N LEU A 46 1.55 -3.20 3.24
CA LEU A 46 1.05 -1.81 3.21
C LEU A 46 0.29 -1.43 4.49
N ILE A 47 -0.56 -2.32 5.01
CA ILE A 47 -1.32 -2.02 6.25
C ILE A 47 -0.43 -1.94 7.49
N HIS A 48 0.61 -2.78 7.59
CA HIS A 48 1.57 -2.70 8.69
C HIS A 48 2.32 -1.36 8.67
N SER A 49 2.71 -0.89 7.47
CA SER A 49 3.30 0.45 7.31
C SER A 49 2.32 1.56 7.70
N ALA A 50 1.04 1.44 7.34
CA ALA A 50 0.01 2.41 7.75
C ALA A 50 -0.12 2.51 9.27
N VAL A 51 -0.07 1.38 10.00
CA VAL A 51 -0.06 1.34 11.47
C VAL A 51 1.21 1.96 12.05
N LEU A 52 2.37 1.61 11.50
CA LEU A 52 3.66 2.14 11.98
C LEU A 52 3.75 3.67 11.87
N HIS A 53 3.11 4.26 10.86
CA HIS A 53 3.12 5.69 10.57
C HIS A 53 1.87 6.45 11.06
N ASP A 54 1.01 5.81 11.87
CA ASP A 54 -0.22 6.41 12.43
C ASP A 54 -1.21 6.94 11.36
N GLN A 55 -1.31 6.23 10.25
CA GLN A 55 -2.11 6.64 9.09
C GLN A 55 -3.54 6.09 9.16
N LEU A 56 -4.30 6.52 10.18
CA LEU A 56 -5.66 6.04 10.48
C LEU A 56 -6.60 6.09 9.28
N ASN A 57 -6.51 7.13 8.44
CA ASN A 57 -7.33 7.26 7.24
C ASN A 57 -7.10 6.10 6.24
N ILE A 58 -5.84 5.69 6.07
CA ILE A 58 -5.47 4.57 5.20
C ILE A 58 -5.82 3.23 5.85
N ILE A 59 -5.64 3.10 7.18
CA ILE A 59 -6.06 1.91 7.92
C ILE A 59 -7.57 1.69 7.72
N ASN A 60 -8.40 2.70 8.00
CA ASN A 60 -9.84 2.60 7.81
C ASN A 60 -10.22 2.26 6.37
N TYR A 61 -9.55 2.86 5.39
CA TYR A 61 -9.74 2.51 3.99
C TYR A 61 -9.46 1.01 3.72
N PHE A 62 -8.37 0.46 4.24
CA PHE A 62 -8.07 -0.96 4.09
C PHE A 62 -9.10 -1.86 4.79
N LEU A 63 -9.52 -1.50 6.01
CA LEU A 63 -10.55 -2.25 6.75
C LEU A 63 -11.89 -2.28 6.00
N ASP A 64 -12.29 -1.15 5.40
CA ASP A 64 -13.57 -1.01 4.70
C ASP A 64 -13.57 -1.72 3.34
N LYS A 65 -12.50 -1.57 2.54
CA LYS A 65 -12.42 -2.09 1.18
C LYS A 65 -11.92 -3.52 1.10
N TYR A 66 -11.04 -3.91 2.02
CA TYR A 66 -10.24 -5.13 1.93
C TYR A 66 -10.19 -5.90 3.27
N PRO A 67 -11.33 -6.19 3.91
CA PRO A 67 -11.36 -6.84 5.23
C PRO A 67 -10.73 -8.23 5.24
N HIS A 68 -10.64 -8.90 4.09
CA HIS A 68 -10.04 -10.24 3.95
C HIS A 68 -8.51 -10.24 3.80
N LEU A 69 -7.88 -9.07 3.70
CA LEU A 69 -6.43 -8.92 3.57
C LEU A 69 -5.72 -8.66 4.91
N LEU A 70 -6.49 -8.72 6.00
CA LEU A 70 -6.05 -8.63 7.40
C LEU A 70 -5.69 -10.00 7.95
#